data_AF-A0A317QAU6-F1
#
_entry.id   AF-A0A317QAU6-F1
#
_cell.length_a   1.000
_cell.length_b   1.000
_cell.length_c   1.000
_cell.angle_alpha   90.00
_cell.angle_beta   90.00
_cell.angle_gamma   90.00
#
_symmetry.space_group_name_H-M   'P 1'
#
loop_
_entity.id
_entity.type
_entity.pdbx_description
1 polymer ?
#
loop_
_entity_poly.entity_id
_entity_poly.type
_entity_poly.pdbx_seq_one_letter_code
_entity_poly.pdbx_strand_id
1 'polypeptide(L)'
;MSENRIIAELQELNLSYLMLVQKLIAEDRDTAMFRLKIDEGLADLIEGLSAKELTLLARQPHSLLKPSLGPVEQLQAVLGNKRDTGMQQTHLAMLMASV
;
A
#
# COMPACT_ATOMS: atom_id res chain seq x y z
N MET A 1 21.92 13.51 3.99
CA MET A 1 20.83 13.91 3.09
C MET A 1 20.04 15.02 3.77
N SER A 2 19.65 16.09 3.08
CA SER A 2 18.87 17.17 3.70
C SER A 2 17.44 16.71 3.97
N GLU A 3 16.89 17.07 5.13
CA GLU A 3 15.51 16.75 5.57
C GLU A 3 14.46 17.10 4.50
N ASN A 4 14.66 18.23 3.81
CA ASN A 4 13.80 18.70 2.72
C ASN A 4 13.75 17.74 1.51
N ARG A 5 14.83 16.95 1.28
CA ARG A 5 14.89 15.97 0.20
C ARG A 5 14.03 14.74 0.49
N ILE A 6 14.05 14.28 1.75
CA ILE A 6 13.25 13.13 2.21
C ILE A 6 11.75 13.48 2.15
N ILE A 7 11.38 14.69 2.56
CA ILE A 7 9.99 15.16 2.48
C ILE A 7 9.54 15.20 1.01
N ALA A 8 10.38 15.69 0.08
CA ALA A 8 10.04 15.70 -1.34
C ALA A 8 9.82 14.28 -1.90
N GLU A 9 10.69 13.32 -1.55
CA GLU A 9 10.54 11.91 -1.95
C GLU A 9 9.26 11.29 -1.38
N LEU A 10 8.90 11.59 -0.12
CA LEU A 10 7.63 11.14 0.46
C LEU A 10 6.42 11.72 -0.26
N GLN A 11 6.47 12.98 -0.66
CA GLN A 11 5.38 13.63 -1.40
C GLN A 11 5.19 13.01 -2.79
N GLU A 12 6.29 12.71 -3.50
CA GLU A 12 6.26 12.02 -4.79
C GLU A 12 5.72 10.59 -4.65
N LEU A 13 6.15 9.86 -3.62
CA LEU A 13 5.65 8.52 -3.31
C LEU A 13 4.15 8.55 -3.00
N ASN A 14 3.70 9.50 -2.18
CA ASN A 14 2.29 9.64 -1.82
C ASN A 14 1.41 9.91 -3.05
N LEU A 15 1.84 10.80 -3.95
CA LEU A 15 1.08 11.09 -5.17
C LEU A 15 1.00 9.86 -6.07
N SER A 16 2.14 9.20 -6.30
CA SER A 16 2.23 7.99 -7.11
C SER A 16 1.34 6.87 -6.57
N TYR A 17 1.32 6.72 -5.24
CA TYR A 17 0.47 5.73 -4.58
C TYR A 17 -1.02 6.04 -4.73
N LEU A 18 -1.46 7.28 -4.48
CA LEU A 18 -2.87 7.64 -4.63
C LEU A 18 -3.37 7.46 -6.07
N MET A 19 -2.54 7.80 -7.07
CA MET A 19 -2.86 7.57 -8.48
C MET A 19 -2.96 6.07 -8.81
N LEU A 20 -2.08 5.24 -8.24
CA LEU A 20 -2.17 3.79 -8.38
C LEU A 20 -3.45 3.25 -7.75
N VAL A 21 -3.83 3.73 -6.56
CA VAL A 21 -5.07 3.34 -5.90
C VAL A 21 -6.29 3.66 -6.77
N GLN A 22 -6.40 4.87 -7.31
CA GLN A 22 -7.47 5.23 -8.24
C GLN A 22 -7.52 4.29 -9.46
N LYS A 23 -6.36 4.00 -10.05
CA LYS A 23 -6.28 3.07 -11.19
C LYS A 23 -6.76 1.67 -10.83
N LEU A 24 -6.36 1.14 -9.68
CA LEU A 24 -6.79 -0.18 -9.22
C LEU A 24 -8.31 -0.23 -9.00
N ILE A 25 -8.88 0.79 -8.36
CA ILE A 25 -10.33 0.89 -8.12
C ILE A 25 -11.10 0.91 -9.44
N ALA A 26 -10.62 1.69 -10.42
CA ALA A 26 -11.25 1.80 -11.74
C ALA A 26 -11.15 0.52 -12.58
N GLU A 27 -10.12 -0.31 -12.36
CA GLU A 27 -9.89 -1.55 -13.11
C GLU A 27 -10.69 -2.73 -12.56
N ASP A 28 -10.64 -2.93 -11.23
CA ASP A 28 -11.42 -3.95 -10.51
C ASP A 28 -11.60 -3.51 -9.06
N ARG A 29 -12.76 -2.90 -8.79
CA ARG A 29 -13.08 -2.28 -7.49
C ARG A 29 -13.03 -3.28 -6.34
N ASP A 30 -13.64 -4.45 -6.49
CA ASP A 30 -13.72 -5.46 -5.43
C ASP A 30 -12.33 -6.02 -5.11
N THR A 31 -11.56 -6.35 -6.15
CA THR A 31 -10.18 -6.79 -5.98
C THR A 31 -9.30 -5.70 -5.39
N ALA A 32 -9.49 -4.43 -5.79
CA ALA A 32 -8.75 -3.29 -5.25
C ALA A 32 -9.04 -3.09 -3.75
N MET A 33 -10.32 -3.08 -3.35
CA MET A 33 -10.71 -2.98 -1.94
C MET A 33 -10.10 -4.09 -1.10
N PHE A 34 -10.15 -5.34 -1.58
CA PHE A 34 -9.52 -6.47 -0.90
C PHE A 34 -8.00 -6.32 -0.77
N ARG A 35 -7.30 -5.96 -1.86
CA ARG A 35 -5.83 -5.80 -1.88
C ARG A 35 -5.35 -4.64 -1.02
N LEU A 36 -6.08 -3.53 -1.05
CA LEU A 36 -5.73 -2.29 -0.36
C LEU A 36 -6.25 -2.27 1.08
N LYS A 37 -7.16 -3.18 1.43
CA LYS A 37 -7.79 -3.29 2.76
C LYS A 37 -8.53 -2.00 3.13
N ILE A 38 -9.32 -1.50 2.18
CA ILE A 38 -10.13 -0.29 2.32
C ILE A 38 -11.61 -0.67 2.21
N ASP A 39 -12.46 0.10 2.88
CA ASP A 39 -13.91 -0.06 2.77
C ASP A 39 -14.48 0.68 1.54
N GLU A 40 -15.77 0.46 1.29
CA GLU A 40 -16.50 1.05 0.18
C GLU A 40 -16.47 2.58 0.21
N GLY A 41 -16.63 3.18 1.39
CA GLY A 41 -16.66 4.64 1.54
C GLY A 41 -15.32 5.30 1.22
N LEU A 42 -14.21 4.67 1.62
CA LEU A 42 -12.88 5.16 1.28
C LEU A 42 -12.58 4.95 -0.21
N ALA A 43 -13.02 3.84 -0.80
CA ALA A 43 -12.90 3.62 -2.24
C ALA A 43 -13.64 4.69 -3.05
N ASP A 44 -14.89 4.99 -2.70
CA ASP A 44 -15.70 6.05 -3.33
C ASP A 44 -15.05 7.43 -3.20
N LEU A 45 -14.53 7.75 -2.00
CA LEU A 45 -13.84 8.99 -1.76
C LEU A 45 -12.62 9.11 -2.67
N ILE A 46 -11.75 8.10 -2.71
CA ILE A 46 -10.51 8.15 -3.49
C ILE A 46 -10.79 8.20 -4.99
N GLU A 47 -11.76 7.42 -5.49
CA GLU A 47 -12.17 7.43 -6.90
C GLU A 47 -12.65 8.83 -7.34
N GLY A 48 -13.35 9.56 -6.48
CA GLY A 48 -13.85 10.90 -6.76
C GLY A 48 -12.82 12.03 -6.67
N LEU A 49 -11.60 11.79 -6.18
CA LEU A 49 -10.60 12.85 -6.00
C LEU A 49 -10.08 13.40 -7.33
N SER A 50 -10.11 14.73 -7.45
CA SER A 50 -9.45 15.45 -8.55
C SER A 50 -7.92 15.43 -8.40
N ALA A 51 -7.21 15.69 -9.50
CA ALA A 51 -5.75 15.84 -9.48
C ALA A 51 -5.25 16.88 -8.45
N LYS A 52 -6.04 17.93 -8.22
CA LYS A 52 -5.75 18.96 -7.22
C LYS A 52 -5.84 18.42 -5.80
N GLU A 53 -6.86 17.62 -5.49
CA GLU A 53 -7.05 17.01 -4.18
C GLU A 53 -6.04 15.90 -3.90
N LEU A 54 -5.72 15.08 -4.90
CA LEU A 54 -4.63 14.10 -4.81
C LEU A 54 -3.30 14.79 -4.48
N THR A 55 -2.98 15.88 -5.16
CA THR A 55 -1.77 16.66 -4.89
C THR A 55 -1.78 17.28 -3.50
N LEU A 56 -2.95 17.76 -3.03
CA LEU A 56 -3.10 18.30 -1.68
C LEU A 56 -2.81 17.23 -0.60
N LEU A 57 -3.35 16.02 -0.76
CA LEU A 57 -3.08 14.89 0.13
C LEU A 57 -1.63 14.44 0.04
N ALA A 58 -1.04 14.41 -1.15
CA ALA A 58 0.33 13.95 -1.33
C ALA A 58 1.36 14.83 -0.60
N ARG A 59 1.07 16.12 -0.38
CA ARG A 59 1.98 17.08 0.26
C ARG A 59 2.25 16.83 1.75
N GLN A 60 1.58 15.87 2.37
CA GLN A 60 1.84 15.53 3.77
C GLN A 60 3.29 15.03 3.95
N PRO A 61 3.99 15.44 5.03
CA PRO A 61 5.36 14.99 5.32
C PRO A 61 5.44 13.56 5.86
N HIS A 62 4.30 12.87 5.95
CA HIS A 62 4.18 11.49 6.40
C HIS A 62 3.71 10.60 5.24
N SER A 63 4.10 9.34 5.27
CA SER A 63 3.65 8.38 4.26
C SER A 63 2.16 8.09 4.43
N LEU A 64 1.41 8.15 3.33
CA LEU A 64 0.04 7.67 3.26
C LEU A 64 -0.03 6.14 3.07
N LEU A 65 1.10 5.51 2.73
CA LEU A 65 1.18 4.08 2.52
C LEU A 65 1.21 3.38 3.88
N LYS A 66 0.32 2.39 4.06
CA LYS A 66 0.33 1.52 5.23
C LYS A 66 0.88 0.15 4.84
N PRO A 67 2.08 -0.24 5.30
CA PRO A 67 2.59 -1.58 5.08
C PRO A 67 1.66 -2.63 5.69
N SER A 68 1.26 -3.62 4.90
CA SER A 68 0.35 -4.68 5.35
C SER A 68 1.09 -6.01 5.50
N LEU A 69 2.14 -6.01 6.33
CA LEU A 69 3.09 -7.13 6.44
C LEU A 69 2.70 -8.21 7.47
N GLY A 70 1.61 -7.99 8.21
CA GLY A 70 1.14 -8.91 9.26
C GLY A 70 2.01 -8.93 10.52
N PRO A 71 1.80 -9.92 11.41
CA PRO A 71 2.56 -10.07 12.64
C PRO A 71 4.04 -10.33 12.38
N VAL A 72 4.91 -9.67 13.15
CA VAL A 72 6.36 -9.74 12.99
C VAL A 72 6.88 -11.17 13.15
N GLU A 73 6.31 -11.95 14.06
CA GLU A 73 6.71 -13.32 14.34
C GLU A 73 6.48 -14.24 13.13
N GLN A 74 5.33 -14.07 12.46
CA GLN A 74 4.99 -14.84 11.27
C GLN A 74 5.88 -14.44 10.10
N LEU A 75 6.10 -13.14 9.90
CA LEU A 75 7.00 -12.63 8.88
C LEU A 75 8.43 -13.13 9.08
N GLN A 76 8.94 -13.10 10.31
CA GLN A 76 10.26 -13.64 10.65
C GLN A 76 10.35 -15.14 10.40
N ALA A 77 9.31 -15.92 10.72
CA ALA A 77 9.27 -17.35 10.44
C ALA A 77 9.34 -17.65 8.93
N VAL A 78 8.60 -16.89 8.11
CA VAL A 78 8.64 -17.06 6.64
C VAL A 78 10.01 -16.71 6.09
N LEU A 79 10.57 -15.55 6.48
CA LEU A 79 11.85 -15.06 5.98
C LEU A 79 13.06 -15.87 6.49
N GLY A 80 12.98 -16.45 7.68
CA GLY A 80 14.04 -17.24 8.30
C GLY A 80 14.13 -18.69 7.79
N ASN A 81 13.11 -19.20 7.10
CA ASN A 81 13.06 -20.60 6.66
C ASN A 81 13.89 -20.88 5.41
N LYS A 82 15.20 -21.06 5.57
CA LYS A 82 16.16 -21.34 4.48
C LYS A 82 15.99 -22.71 3.78
N ARG A 83 15.11 -23.58 4.28
CA ARG A 83 14.99 -24.97 3.80
C ARG A 83 13.96 -25.14 2.69
N ASP A 84 13.10 -24.15 2.45
CA ASP A 84 11.93 -24.32 1.58
C ASP A 84 11.64 -23.07 0.74
N THR A 85 12.65 -22.60 0.01
CA THR A 85 12.58 -21.40 -0.84
C THR A 85 11.48 -21.45 -1.90
N GLY A 86 11.06 -22.65 -2.32
CA GLY A 86 9.95 -22.85 -3.26
C GLY A 86 8.56 -22.53 -2.66
N MET A 87 8.35 -22.77 -1.37
CA MET A 87 7.05 -22.57 -0.70
C MET A 87 6.93 -21.23 0.03
N GLN A 88 8.04 -20.50 0.24
CA GLN A 88 8.04 -19.21 0.93
C GLN A 88 7.11 -18.17 0.29
N GLN A 89 7.07 -18.08 -1.05
CA GLN A 89 6.20 -17.13 -1.75
C GLN A 89 4.71 -17.40 -1.48
N THR A 90 4.30 -18.67 -1.51
CA THR A 90 2.92 -19.07 -1.19
C THR A 90 2.58 -18.75 0.26
N HIS A 91 3.50 -19.02 1.20
CA HIS A 91 3.28 -18.72 2.61
C HIS A 91 3.15 -17.21 2.89
N LEU A 92 3.98 -16.39 2.23
CA LEU A 92 3.87 -14.93 2.25
C LEU A 92 2.52 -14.46 1.67
N ALA A 93 2.11 -14.98 0.52
CA ALA A 93 0.83 -14.61 -0.09
C ALA A 93 -0.36 -14.92 0.84
N MET A 94 -0.36 -16.09 1.49
CA MET A 94 -1.36 -16.46 2.49
C MET A 94 -1.34 -15.52 3.70
N LEU A 95 -0.13 -15.19 4.21
CA LEU A 95 0.03 -14.24 5.32
C LEU A 95 -0.55 -12.86 4.95
N MET A 96 -0.19 -12.31 3.78
CA MET A 96 -0.66 -11.00 3.34
C MET A 96 -2.19 -10.96 3.15
N ALA A 97 -2.80 -12.07 2.74
CA ALA A 97 -4.25 -12.19 2.58
C ALA A 97 -5.02 -12.36 3.91
N SER A 98 -4.35 -12.86 4.96
CA SER A 98 -4.96 -13.12 6.28
C SER A 98 -5.04 -11.91 7.20
N VAL A 99 -4.29 -10.85 6.88
CA VAL A 99 -4.19 -9.61 7.66
C VAL A 99 -5.25 -8.62 7.22
#